data_AF-A0AAV1CJF2-F1
#
_entry.id   AF-A0AAV1CJF2-F1
#
_cell.length_a   1.000
_cell.length_b   1.000
_cell.length_c   1.000
_cell.angle_alpha   90.00
_cell.angle_beta   90.00
_cell.angle_gamma   90.00
#
_symmetry.space_group_name_H-M   'P 1'
#
loop_
_entity.id
_entity.type
_entity.pdbx_description
1 polymer ?
#
loop_
_entity_poly.entity_id
_entity_poly.type
_entity_poly.pdbx_seq_one_letter_code
_entity_poly.pdbx_strand_id
1 'polypeptide(L)'
;MKNLFILLVLAFINAINHQAHCESKHIFLLAGQSNMAGLGGVAKRRWDHVVPEPECIRNPNIFKLNAALNWEPAEEPLHAGIDIRTNGIGPGMPFANSLLRKLPDYGVIGLVPCAISGTRIVQWQKGTDLYHMLLSRAQAAVKQNGNDSSTIEALLWYQGESDTKNERDAYAYKGRLEQFITDLRTDLNLPHLLIIQVVLASGKKEYLLEVVRKSQLHIVLPNVKCVDAMGLALEDDNLHLTTSAQVRLGNMLSDAFIDYTRIDGRICISICCEYTASAHSNMAGLGGVVKNKWDHLVPPESSPNPNILKLNAELLWEVAEEPLHSGIDTNVTNGIGPGMPFANSLLQTIPDYGIIGLVPCAISGTKIIDWQKGTIFYNQLVDRAMVALQNDDGSFNTIDALLWYQGESDTMSQADANAYKGRLQQFIIDLRADLNLPNLLIIEVALASGGKNYIDIVRQAQLNTELPNVRCVDARGLPLQRDKLHLNTTGQIQLGNLLTDAFISPF
;
A
#
# COMPACT_ATOMS: atom_id res chain seq x y z
N MET A 1 -25.17 2.31 53.32
CA MET A 1 -24.29 3.13 52.48
C MET A 1 -23.09 2.35 51.91
N LYS A 2 -22.29 1.61 52.71
CA LYS A 2 -21.17 0.80 52.18
C LYS A 2 -21.56 -0.24 51.10
N ASN A 3 -22.64 -0.98 51.30
CA ASN A 3 -23.09 -1.98 50.32
C ASN A 3 -23.61 -1.36 49.00
N LEU A 4 -24.20 -0.16 49.06
CA LEU A 4 -24.66 0.56 47.87
C LEU A 4 -23.49 1.11 47.05
N PHE A 5 -22.42 1.56 47.73
CA PHE A 5 -21.18 2.00 47.08
C PHE A 5 -20.46 0.84 46.38
N ILE A 6 -20.40 -0.34 47.01
CA ILE A 6 -19.79 -1.55 46.40
C ILE A 6 -20.59 -2.00 45.17
N LEU A 7 -21.92 -1.99 45.24
CA LEU A 7 -22.79 -2.30 44.08
C LEU A 7 -22.64 -1.30 42.93
N LEU A 8 -22.51 0.00 43.23
CA LEU A 8 -22.26 1.03 42.23
C LEU A 8 -20.89 0.88 41.57
N VAL A 9 -19.84 0.58 42.34
CA VAL A 9 -18.49 0.33 41.82
C VAL A 9 -18.47 -0.93 40.93
N LEU A 10 -19.12 -2.02 41.36
CA LEU A 10 -19.24 -3.23 40.54
C LEU A 10 -20.04 -3.01 39.25
N ALA A 11 -21.11 -2.21 39.31
CA ALA A 11 -21.89 -1.84 38.13
C ALA A 11 -21.07 -0.96 37.17
N PHE A 12 -20.25 -0.04 37.69
CA PHE A 12 -19.35 0.80 36.90
C PHE A 12 -18.22 -0.03 36.25
N ILE A 13 -17.61 -0.95 36.98
CA ILE A 13 -16.59 -1.88 36.44
C ILE A 13 -17.19 -2.77 35.35
N ASN A 14 -18.41 -3.27 35.56
CA ASN A 14 -19.11 -4.05 34.53
C ASN A 14 -19.48 -3.20 33.31
N ALA A 15 -19.87 -1.93 33.48
CA ALA A 15 -20.15 -1.02 32.39
C ALA A 15 -18.88 -0.67 31.58
N ILE A 16 -17.75 -0.42 32.25
CA ILE A 16 -16.44 -0.19 31.60
C ILE A 16 -15.99 -1.45 30.85
N ASN A 17 -16.11 -2.63 31.46
CA ASN A 17 -15.79 -3.90 30.80
C ASN A 17 -16.72 -4.19 29.62
N HIS A 18 -17.98 -3.80 29.69
CA HIS A 18 -18.94 -3.96 28.59
C HIS A 18 -18.66 -2.98 27.44
N GLN A 19 -18.23 -1.75 27.75
CA GLN A 19 -17.89 -0.73 26.77
C GLN A 19 -16.60 -1.07 26.01
N ALA A 20 -15.55 -1.52 26.69
CA ALA A 20 -14.32 -2.02 26.05
C ALA A 20 -14.56 -3.28 25.17
N HIS A 21 -15.60 -4.06 25.49
CA HIS A 21 -16.01 -5.22 24.70
C HIS A 21 -16.74 -4.85 23.40
N CYS A 22 -17.23 -3.60 23.29
CA CYS A 22 -18.04 -3.07 22.18
C CYS A 22 -17.29 -2.02 21.32
N GLU A 23 -16.00 -1.78 21.58
CA GLU A 23 -15.17 -0.95 20.71
C GLU A 23 -14.63 -1.78 19.53
N SER A 24 -14.71 -1.19 18.34
CA SER A 24 -14.15 -1.71 17.10
C SER A 24 -12.65 -1.98 17.25
N LYS A 25 -12.20 -3.14 16.77
CA LYS A 25 -10.82 -3.60 16.95
C LYS A 25 -10.08 -3.61 15.62
N HIS A 26 -8.81 -3.21 15.70
CA HIS A 26 -7.80 -3.40 14.67
C HIS A 26 -7.23 -4.82 14.83
N ILE A 27 -7.67 -5.74 13.96
CA ILE A 27 -7.43 -7.17 14.12
C ILE A 27 -6.17 -7.62 13.37
N PHE A 28 -5.29 -8.32 14.09
CA PHE A 28 -4.07 -8.92 13.56
C PHE A 28 -4.11 -10.44 13.73
N LEU A 29 -4.01 -11.17 12.62
CA LEU A 29 -3.89 -12.62 12.64
C LEU A 29 -2.44 -13.01 12.93
N LEU A 30 -2.22 -13.91 13.89
CA LEU A 30 -0.89 -14.41 14.25
C LEU A 30 -0.79 -15.88 13.87
N ALA A 31 -0.21 -16.20 12.72
CA ALA A 31 -0.16 -17.58 12.22
C ALA A 31 1.24 -18.03 11.77
N GLY A 32 1.39 -19.34 11.66
CA GLY A 32 2.65 -19.98 11.33
C GLY A 32 2.96 -21.13 12.30
N GLN A 33 4.21 -21.25 12.74
CA GLN A 33 4.63 -22.33 13.64
C GLN A 33 5.21 -21.84 14.97
N SER A 34 6.08 -22.62 15.61
CA SER A 34 6.51 -22.44 17.00
C SER A 34 7.13 -21.07 17.31
N ASN A 35 7.86 -20.44 16.38
CA ASN A 35 8.41 -19.11 16.60
C ASN A 35 7.35 -17.99 16.56
N MET A 36 6.22 -18.16 15.84
CA MET A 36 5.03 -17.28 16.01
C MET A 36 4.26 -17.63 17.28
N ALA A 37 4.10 -18.94 17.56
CA ALA A 37 3.38 -19.43 18.73
C ALA A 37 4.01 -18.92 20.05
N GLY A 38 5.34 -18.81 20.04
CA GLY A 38 6.16 -18.33 21.14
C GLY A 38 6.80 -19.47 21.92
N LEU A 39 8.12 -19.47 21.98
CA LEU A 39 8.92 -20.39 22.80
C LEU A 39 10.02 -19.68 23.60
N GLY A 40 10.05 -18.35 23.60
CA GLY A 40 11.00 -17.60 24.41
C GLY A 40 10.80 -17.92 25.90
N GLY A 41 11.90 -18.30 26.57
CA GLY A 41 11.87 -18.68 27.99
C GLY A 41 11.32 -20.08 28.25
N VAL A 42 11.07 -20.89 27.21
CA VAL A 42 10.63 -22.28 27.37
C VAL A 42 11.82 -23.22 27.41
N ALA A 43 12.12 -23.77 28.58
CA ALA A 43 13.12 -24.80 28.77
C ALA A 43 12.48 -26.09 29.29
N LYS A 44 12.85 -27.24 28.70
CA LYS A 44 12.36 -28.58 29.12
C LYS A 44 10.81 -28.64 29.23
N ARG A 45 10.11 -28.03 28.28
CA ARG A 45 8.63 -27.96 28.20
C ARG A 45 7.97 -27.16 29.34
N ARG A 46 8.70 -26.26 29.99
CA ARG A 46 8.17 -25.32 30.98
C ARG A 46 8.60 -23.91 30.61
N TRP A 47 7.67 -22.98 30.66
CA TRP A 47 7.97 -21.55 30.52
C TRP A 47 8.49 -21.02 31.86
N ASP A 48 9.45 -20.12 31.82
CA ASP A 48 10.04 -19.45 32.99
C ASP A 48 9.12 -18.37 33.62
N HIS A 49 8.03 -18.03 32.93
CA HIS A 49 7.07 -16.99 33.33
C HIS A 49 7.67 -15.59 33.39
N VAL A 50 8.81 -15.36 32.73
CA VAL A 50 9.43 -14.04 32.64
C VAL A 50 8.77 -13.27 31.51
N VAL A 51 8.10 -12.17 31.87
CA VAL A 51 7.45 -11.25 30.93
C VAL A 51 8.30 -9.97 30.84
N PRO A 52 8.93 -9.68 29.69
CA PRO A 52 9.70 -8.44 29.50
C PRO A 52 8.85 -7.19 29.66
N GLU A 53 9.39 -6.20 30.36
CA GLU A 53 8.78 -4.87 30.52
C GLU A 53 9.68 -3.79 29.88
N PRO A 54 9.10 -2.81 29.15
CA PRO A 54 7.67 -2.58 28.93
C PRO A 54 7.08 -3.32 27.71
N GLU A 55 7.82 -4.20 27.06
CA GLU A 55 7.46 -4.70 25.72
C GLU A 55 6.33 -5.72 25.71
N CYS A 56 6.20 -6.56 26.75
CA CYS A 56 5.20 -7.63 26.81
C CYS A 56 4.12 -7.39 27.87
N ILE A 57 4.13 -6.25 28.55
CA ILE A 57 3.20 -5.98 29.64
C ILE A 57 1.75 -5.92 29.13
N ARG A 58 0.80 -6.35 29.97
CA ARG A 58 -0.63 -6.24 29.69
C ARG A 58 -1.02 -4.78 29.47
N ASN A 59 -1.85 -4.54 28.47
CA ASN A 59 -2.39 -3.23 28.12
C ASN A 59 -3.92 -3.29 28.03
N PRO A 60 -4.68 -2.33 28.58
CA PRO A 60 -6.14 -2.32 28.50
C PRO A 60 -6.69 -2.26 27.07
N ASN A 61 -5.91 -1.80 26.09
CA ASN A 61 -6.31 -1.66 24.70
C ASN A 61 -5.83 -2.83 23.81
N ILE A 62 -5.28 -3.91 24.39
CA ILE A 62 -4.85 -5.09 23.65
C ILE A 62 -5.62 -6.31 24.14
N PHE A 63 -6.36 -6.94 23.22
CA PHE A 63 -7.16 -8.12 23.47
C PHE A 63 -6.65 -9.30 22.63
N LYS A 64 -6.89 -10.52 23.10
CA LYS A 64 -6.67 -11.75 22.32
C LYS A 64 -7.97 -12.52 22.17
N LEU A 65 -8.17 -13.15 21.01
CA LEU A 65 -9.26 -14.08 20.80
C LEU A 65 -8.84 -15.44 21.36
N ASN A 66 -9.47 -15.89 22.45
CA ASN A 66 -9.09 -17.14 23.11
C ASN A 66 -9.58 -18.39 22.34
N ALA A 67 -9.29 -19.58 22.86
CA ALA A 67 -9.67 -20.86 22.25
C ALA A 67 -11.20 -21.05 22.14
N ALA A 68 -11.96 -20.43 23.06
CA ALA A 68 -13.41 -20.45 23.06
C ALA A 68 -14.04 -19.37 22.16
N LEU A 69 -13.23 -18.66 21.36
CA LEU A 69 -13.65 -17.58 20.47
C LEU A 69 -14.25 -16.36 21.20
N ASN A 70 -13.77 -16.09 22.42
CA ASN A 70 -14.11 -14.89 23.16
C ASN A 70 -12.90 -13.95 23.23
N TRP A 71 -13.16 -12.64 23.15
CA TRP A 71 -12.15 -11.63 23.40
C TRP A 71 -11.85 -11.55 24.90
N GLU A 72 -10.58 -11.57 25.25
CA GLU A 72 -10.09 -11.36 26.61
C GLU A 72 -8.86 -10.46 26.59
N PRO A 73 -8.51 -9.78 27.69
CA PRO A 73 -7.26 -9.02 27.78
C PRO A 73 -6.06 -9.87 27.38
N ALA A 74 -5.20 -9.33 26.51
CA ALA A 74 -4.07 -10.08 26.00
C ALA A 74 -2.96 -10.23 27.05
N GLU A 75 -2.55 -11.48 27.29
CA GLU A 75 -1.45 -11.86 28.18
C GLU A 75 -0.69 -13.04 27.55
N GLU A 76 0.63 -13.03 27.69
CA GLU A 76 1.50 -14.15 27.27
C GLU A 76 1.32 -15.38 28.18
N PRO A 77 1.42 -16.61 27.64
CA PRO A 77 1.66 -16.92 26.23
C PRO A 77 0.40 -16.76 25.39
N LEU A 78 0.46 -16.02 24.28
CA LEU A 78 -0.71 -15.73 23.45
C LEU A 78 -1.36 -16.98 22.83
N HIS A 79 -0.56 -18.01 22.53
CA HIS A 79 -1.03 -19.25 21.91
C HIS A 79 -1.42 -20.35 22.90
N ALA A 80 -1.40 -20.07 24.21
CA ALA A 80 -1.85 -21.03 25.21
C ALA A 80 -3.32 -21.44 24.95
N GLY A 81 -3.55 -22.75 24.83
CA GLY A 81 -4.88 -23.32 24.51
C GLY A 81 -5.23 -23.33 23.02
N ILE A 82 -4.37 -22.74 22.16
CA ILE A 82 -4.46 -22.84 20.70
C ILE A 82 -3.45 -23.88 20.21
N ASP A 83 -2.18 -23.73 20.58
CA ASP A 83 -1.16 -24.75 20.40
C ASP A 83 -1.16 -25.68 21.62
N ILE A 84 -1.12 -26.99 21.36
CA ILE A 84 -1.12 -28.02 22.43
C ILE A 84 0.23 -28.12 23.15
N ARG A 85 1.28 -27.48 22.62
CA ARG A 85 2.61 -27.45 23.23
C ARG A 85 2.71 -26.33 24.27
N THR A 86 3.65 -26.46 25.19
CA THR A 86 3.99 -25.36 26.10
C THR A 86 4.48 -24.18 25.28
N ASN A 87 3.84 -23.03 25.43
CA ASN A 87 4.25 -21.77 24.82
C ASN A 87 4.92 -20.86 25.85
N GLY A 88 5.73 -19.93 25.35
CA GLY A 88 6.31 -18.82 26.11
C GLY A 88 6.14 -17.52 25.35
N ILE A 89 7.13 -16.64 25.41
CA ILE A 89 7.06 -15.35 24.70
C ILE A 89 7.12 -15.57 23.18
N GLY A 90 6.17 -14.97 22.47
CA GLY A 90 6.15 -14.80 21.02
C GLY A 90 6.26 -13.32 20.62
N PRO A 91 6.11 -12.98 19.32
CA PRO A 91 6.28 -11.61 18.87
C PRO A 91 5.00 -10.76 19.00
N GLY A 92 3.86 -11.35 19.36
CA GLY A 92 2.54 -10.70 19.32
C GLY A 92 2.35 -9.57 20.35
N MET A 93 2.66 -9.80 21.63
CA MET A 93 2.59 -8.72 22.63
C MET A 93 3.62 -7.61 22.38
N PRO A 94 4.90 -7.91 22.07
CA PRO A 94 5.86 -6.88 21.68
C PRO A 94 5.41 -6.06 20.47
N PHE A 95 4.83 -6.71 19.44
CA PHE A 95 4.25 -6.04 18.28
C PHE A 95 3.17 -5.04 18.68
N ALA A 96 2.15 -5.51 19.41
CA ALA A 96 0.98 -4.70 19.74
C ALA A 96 1.33 -3.53 20.68
N ASN A 97 2.16 -3.78 21.69
CA ASN A 97 2.62 -2.71 22.58
C ASN A 97 3.54 -1.72 21.85
N SER A 98 4.38 -2.18 20.93
CA SER A 98 5.22 -1.28 20.11
C SER A 98 4.37 -0.38 19.21
N LEU A 99 3.32 -0.95 18.60
CA LEU A 99 2.37 -0.22 17.78
C LEU A 99 1.66 0.88 18.59
N LEU A 100 1.09 0.56 19.75
CA LEU A 100 0.44 1.56 20.62
C LEU A 100 1.41 2.59 21.20
N ARG A 101 2.67 2.23 21.45
CA ARG A 101 3.68 3.21 21.89
C ARG A 101 4.02 4.22 20.79
N LYS A 102 4.09 3.75 19.54
CA LYS A 102 4.43 4.58 18.38
C LYS A 102 3.24 5.36 17.84
N LEU A 103 2.03 4.81 18.00
CA LEU A 103 0.75 5.38 17.61
C LEU A 103 -0.23 5.32 18.81
N PRO A 104 -0.17 6.28 19.75
CA PRO A 104 -1.00 6.25 20.97
C PRO A 104 -2.51 6.27 20.71
N ASP A 105 -2.93 6.89 19.62
CA ASP A 105 -4.33 7.04 19.24
C ASP A 105 -4.83 5.94 18.29
N TYR A 106 -4.06 4.85 18.13
CA TYR A 106 -4.40 3.74 17.22
C TYR A 106 -5.66 2.97 17.61
N GLY A 107 -6.16 3.13 18.84
CA GLY A 107 -7.35 2.44 19.32
C GLY A 107 -7.08 1.04 19.85
N VAL A 108 -8.08 0.16 19.75
CA VAL A 108 -8.06 -1.17 20.36
C VAL A 108 -7.49 -2.21 19.40
N ILE A 109 -6.45 -2.93 19.84
CA ILE A 109 -5.83 -4.02 19.08
C ILE A 109 -6.46 -5.36 19.46
N GLY A 110 -6.83 -6.14 18.44
CA GLY A 110 -7.30 -7.52 18.59
C GLY A 110 -6.30 -8.53 18.00
N LEU A 111 -5.66 -9.33 18.83
CA LEU A 111 -4.75 -10.40 18.42
C LEU A 111 -5.50 -11.73 18.24
N VAL A 112 -5.33 -12.37 17.09
CA VAL A 112 -5.97 -13.66 16.80
C VAL A 112 -4.90 -14.75 16.66
N PRO A 113 -4.49 -15.39 17.76
CA PRO A 113 -3.48 -16.45 17.76
C PRO A 113 -3.98 -17.67 17.00
N CYS A 114 -3.20 -18.14 16.04
CA CYS A 114 -3.52 -19.28 15.17
C CYS A 114 -2.32 -20.21 14.93
N ALA A 115 -1.09 -19.84 15.31
CA ALA A 115 0.10 -20.62 14.99
C ALA A 115 0.13 -21.99 15.70
N ILE A 116 0.66 -23.01 15.00
CA ILE A 116 0.74 -24.39 15.51
C ILE A 116 2.15 -24.95 15.32
N SER A 117 2.77 -25.40 16.41
CA SER A 117 4.16 -25.87 16.41
C SER A 117 4.42 -27.09 15.52
N GLY A 118 5.49 -27.02 14.72
CA GLY A 118 6.02 -28.15 13.97
C GLY A 118 5.31 -28.47 12.65
N THR A 119 4.46 -27.55 12.17
CA THR A 119 3.72 -27.69 10.92
C THR A 119 4.52 -27.23 9.71
N ARG A 120 4.31 -27.88 8.57
CA ARG A 120 4.81 -27.47 7.25
C ARG A 120 3.78 -26.64 6.49
N ILE A 121 4.20 -25.84 5.51
CA ILE A 121 3.28 -25.01 4.70
C ILE A 121 2.20 -25.83 3.97
N VAL A 122 2.48 -27.10 3.65
CA VAL A 122 1.49 -27.99 3.03
C VAL A 122 0.27 -28.24 3.94
N GLN A 123 0.44 -28.16 5.25
CA GLN A 123 -0.64 -28.32 6.23
C GLN A 123 -1.47 -27.05 6.41
N TRP A 124 -1.08 -25.95 5.75
CA TRP A 124 -1.76 -24.66 5.74
C TRP A 124 -2.48 -24.40 4.41
N GLN A 125 -2.47 -25.34 3.47
CA GLN A 125 -3.16 -25.17 2.19
C GLN A 125 -4.68 -25.24 2.35
N LYS A 126 -5.41 -24.66 1.40
CA LYS A 126 -6.86 -24.71 1.37
C LYS A 126 -7.39 -26.14 1.49
N GLY A 127 -8.44 -26.32 2.29
CA GLY A 127 -9.03 -27.63 2.58
C GLY A 127 -8.41 -28.39 3.76
N THR A 128 -7.31 -27.90 4.34
CA THR A 128 -6.68 -28.51 5.53
C THR A 128 -7.27 -27.97 6.83
N ASP A 129 -7.12 -28.74 7.93
CA ASP A 129 -7.65 -28.36 9.24
C ASP A 129 -7.06 -27.04 9.77
N LEU A 130 -5.76 -26.79 9.56
CA LEU A 130 -5.12 -25.55 10.03
C LEU A 130 -5.60 -24.33 9.25
N TYR A 131 -5.79 -24.49 7.94
CA TYR A 131 -6.36 -23.44 7.10
C TYR A 131 -7.80 -23.11 7.51
N HIS A 132 -8.64 -24.14 7.72
CA HIS A 132 -10.01 -23.94 8.21
C HIS A 132 -10.05 -23.33 9.61
N MET A 133 -9.13 -23.71 10.50
CA MET A 133 -9.01 -23.10 11.83
C MET A 133 -8.66 -21.62 11.72
N LEU A 134 -7.67 -21.25 10.90
CA LEU A 134 -7.29 -19.85 10.66
C LEU A 134 -8.48 -19.03 10.15
N LEU A 135 -9.16 -19.51 9.11
CA LEU A 135 -10.34 -18.85 8.55
C LEU A 135 -11.47 -18.71 9.59
N SER A 136 -11.78 -19.78 10.32
CA SER A 136 -12.86 -19.78 11.31
C SER A 136 -12.58 -18.77 12.42
N ARG A 137 -11.33 -18.68 12.89
CA ARG A 137 -10.92 -17.73 13.93
C ARG A 137 -10.92 -16.30 13.42
N ALA A 138 -10.43 -16.06 12.20
CA ALA A 138 -10.49 -14.75 11.55
C ALA A 138 -11.94 -14.27 11.37
N GLN A 139 -12.83 -15.14 10.92
CA GLN A 139 -14.26 -14.82 10.77
C GLN A 139 -14.95 -14.60 12.12
N ALA A 140 -14.60 -15.38 13.15
CA ALA A 140 -15.14 -15.19 14.49
C ALA A 140 -14.72 -13.84 15.09
N ALA A 141 -13.48 -13.41 14.82
CA ALA A 141 -12.93 -12.14 15.29
C ALA A 141 -13.73 -10.92 14.82
N VAL A 142 -14.30 -10.97 13.61
CA VAL A 142 -15.10 -9.88 13.01
C VAL A 142 -16.62 -10.03 13.21
N LYS A 143 -17.12 -11.20 13.64
CA LYS A 143 -18.57 -11.50 13.69
C LYS A 143 -19.26 -11.13 15.01
N GLN A 144 -18.53 -10.84 16.08
CA GLN A 144 -19.18 -10.55 17.37
C GLN A 144 -19.68 -9.10 17.40
N ASN A 145 -21.01 -8.99 17.55
CA ASN A 145 -21.85 -7.79 17.66
C ASN A 145 -22.16 -7.08 16.32
N GLY A 146 -23.45 -7.08 15.94
CA GLY A 146 -23.96 -6.53 14.68
C GLY A 146 -23.83 -5.01 14.48
N ASN A 147 -22.98 -4.34 15.25
CA ASN A 147 -22.62 -2.93 15.17
C ASN A 147 -21.09 -2.67 15.26
N ASP A 148 -20.24 -3.70 15.41
CA ASP A 148 -18.79 -3.50 15.57
C ASP A 148 -18.09 -3.39 14.20
N SER A 149 -17.42 -2.26 13.94
CA SER A 149 -16.67 -1.99 12.70
C SER A 149 -15.25 -2.56 12.73
N SER A 150 -15.06 -3.72 13.35
CA SER A 150 -13.73 -4.35 13.49
C SER A 150 -13.21 -4.85 12.14
N THR A 151 -11.94 -4.58 11.85
CA THR A 151 -11.31 -4.90 10.56
C THR A 151 -10.07 -5.76 10.75
N ILE A 152 -9.87 -6.72 9.85
CA ILE A 152 -8.61 -7.48 9.79
C ILE A 152 -7.63 -6.68 8.96
N GLU A 153 -6.54 -6.24 9.58
CA GLU A 153 -5.58 -5.32 8.96
C GLU A 153 -4.38 -6.05 8.39
N ALA A 154 -3.88 -7.07 9.10
CA ALA A 154 -2.75 -7.84 8.64
C ALA A 154 -2.73 -9.29 9.14
N LEU A 155 -2.09 -10.14 8.36
CA LEU A 155 -1.55 -11.42 8.82
C LEU A 155 -0.06 -11.26 9.13
N LEU A 156 0.32 -11.53 10.37
CA LEU A 156 1.71 -11.75 10.76
C LEU A 156 2.02 -13.24 10.61
N TRP A 157 2.92 -13.57 9.68
CA TRP A 157 3.22 -14.95 9.27
C TRP A 157 4.66 -15.31 9.58
N TYR A 158 4.90 -16.25 10.50
CA TYR A 158 6.24 -16.79 10.75
C TYR A 158 6.24 -18.32 10.69
N GLN A 159 6.65 -18.83 9.53
CA GLN A 159 6.70 -20.27 9.25
C GLN A 159 7.76 -20.61 8.21
N GLY A 160 8.23 -21.86 8.25
CA GLY A 160 9.02 -22.50 7.20
C GLY A 160 10.08 -23.47 7.73
N GLU A 161 10.41 -23.44 9.02
CA GLU A 161 11.51 -24.22 9.58
C GLU A 161 11.25 -25.73 9.45
N SER A 162 9.99 -26.16 9.47
CA SER A 162 9.65 -27.58 9.22
C SER A 162 9.82 -28.00 7.75
N ASP A 163 9.72 -27.08 6.81
CA ASP A 163 9.91 -27.33 5.37
C ASP A 163 11.40 -27.48 5.02
N THR A 164 12.31 -27.03 5.89
CA THR A 164 13.77 -27.26 5.77
C THR A 164 14.19 -28.70 6.09
N LYS A 165 13.28 -29.62 6.43
CA LYS A 165 13.62 -31.02 6.77
C LYS A 165 13.99 -31.87 5.55
N ASN A 166 13.42 -31.56 4.38
CA ASN A 166 13.66 -32.30 3.14
C ASN A 166 13.54 -31.40 1.90
N GLU A 167 14.23 -31.78 0.83
CA GLU A 167 14.32 -30.99 -0.40
C GLU A 167 12.96 -30.75 -1.06
N ARG A 168 12.11 -31.77 -1.11
CA ARG A 168 10.78 -31.66 -1.74
C ARG A 168 9.97 -30.52 -1.13
N ASP A 169 9.96 -30.41 0.20
CA ASP A 169 9.21 -29.37 0.89
C ASP A 169 9.89 -28.00 0.74
N ALA A 170 11.22 -27.93 0.87
CA ALA A 170 11.97 -26.69 0.72
C ALA A 170 11.81 -26.05 -0.68
N TYR A 171 11.95 -26.84 -1.75
CA TYR A 171 11.81 -26.35 -3.13
C TYR A 171 10.35 -26.04 -3.51
N ALA A 172 9.37 -26.69 -2.88
CA ALA A 172 7.95 -26.40 -3.11
C ALA A 172 7.43 -25.22 -2.27
N TYR A 173 8.25 -24.68 -1.36
CA TYR A 173 7.81 -23.71 -0.37
C TYR A 173 7.22 -22.44 -0.99
N LYS A 174 7.93 -21.84 -1.97
CA LYS A 174 7.51 -20.60 -2.63
C LYS A 174 6.08 -20.69 -3.18
N GLY A 175 5.84 -21.65 -4.07
CA GLY A 175 4.53 -21.81 -4.71
C GLY A 175 3.41 -22.13 -3.72
N ARG A 176 3.70 -22.91 -2.67
CA ARG A 176 2.73 -23.20 -1.62
C ARG A 176 2.41 -21.96 -0.76
N LEU A 177 3.40 -21.11 -0.48
CA LEU A 177 3.18 -19.87 0.25
C LEU A 177 2.36 -18.87 -0.59
N GLU A 178 2.68 -18.72 -1.88
CA GLU A 178 1.92 -17.86 -2.80
C GLU A 178 0.47 -18.32 -2.94
N GLN A 179 0.25 -19.63 -3.06
CA GLN A 179 -1.08 -20.23 -3.09
C GLN A 179 -1.84 -19.99 -1.78
N PHE A 180 -1.20 -20.23 -0.63
CA PHE A 180 -1.79 -19.99 0.69
C PHE A 180 -2.26 -18.54 0.86
N ILE A 181 -1.42 -17.56 0.49
CA ILE A 181 -1.76 -16.14 0.59
C ILE A 181 -2.94 -15.79 -0.33
N THR A 182 -2.91 -16.28 -1.56
CA THR A 182 -3.97 -16.03 -2.56
C THR A 182 -5.31 -16.62 -2.11
N ASP A 183 -5.30 -17.87 -1.64
CA ASP A 183 -6.48 -18.55 -1.13
C ASP A 183 -7.04 -17.82 0.09
N LEU A 184 -6.18 -17.47 1.06
CA LEU A 184 -6.59 -16.77 2.28
C LEU A 184 -7.27 -15.43 1.99
N ARG A 185 -6.68 -14.62 1.09
CA ARG A 185 -7.27 -13.34 0.65
C ARG A 185 -8.64 -13.54 0.00
N THR A 186 -8.76 -14.56 -0.84
CA THR A 186 -10.01 -14.90 -1.52
C THR A 186 -11.09 -15.32 -0.52
N ASP A 187 -10.78 -16.26 0.38
CA ASP A 187 -11.76 -16.84 1.31
C ASP A 187 -12.13 -15.89 2.47
N LEU A 188 -11.29 -14.91 2.78
CA LEU A 188 -11.63 -13.79 3.68
C LEU A 188 -12.32 -12.62 2.95
N ASN A 189 -12.38 -12.63 1.63
CA ASN A 189 -12.82 -11.51 0.80
C ASN A 189 -12.04 -10.20 1.08
N LEU A 190 -10.71 -10.33 1.25
CA LEU A 190 -9.78 -9.24 1.51
C LEU A 190 -8.64 -9.28 0.47
N PRO A 191 -8.88 -8.88 -0.79
CA PRO A 191 -7.91 -9.02 -1.89
C PRO A 191 -6.60 -8.25 -1.65
N HIS A 192 -6.63 -7.23 -0.78
CA HIS A 192 -5.49 -6.37 -0.45
C HIS A 192 -4.94 -6.60 0.96
N LEU A 193 -5.39 -7.62 1.69
CA LEU A 193 -4.92 -7.91 3.06
C LEU A 193 -3.39 -7.90 3.13
N LEU A 194 -2.83 -7.09 4.03
CA LEU A 194 -1.40 -7.04 4.26
C LEU A 194 -0.91 -8.36 4.85
N ILE A 195 0.13 -8.92 4.27
CA ILE A 195 0.85 -10.06 4.83
C ILE A 195 2.25 -9.58 5.22
N ILE A 196 2.59 -9.63 6.50
CA ILE A 196 3.96 -9.41 6.97
C ILE A 196 4.54 -10.78 7.30
N GLN A 197 5.35 -11.31 6.39
CA GLN A 197 6.03 -12.59 6.60
C GLN A 197 7.41 -12.40 7.24
N VAL A 198 7.82 -13.37 8.04
CA VAL A 198 9.15 -13.42 8.66
C VAL A 198 10.05 -14.39 7.91
N VAL A 199 11.17 -13.88 7.41
CA VAL A 199 12.23 -14.70 6.77
C VAL A 199 13.00 -15.43 7.87
N LEU A 200 13.17 -16.74 7.71
CA LEU A 200 13.60 -17.61 8.80
C LEU A 200 14.98 -17.26 9.39
N ALA A 201 15.07 -17.18 10.71
CA ALA A 201 16.36 -17.09 11.43
C ALA A 201 17.12 -18.42 11.47
N SER A 202 16.39 -19.55 11.42
CA SER A 202 16.92 -20.88 11.72
C SER A 202 16.15 -21.96 10.94
N GLY A 203 16.74 -23.16 10.85
CA GLY A 203 16.16 -24.29 10.15
C GLY A 203 16.74 -25.62 10.65
N LYS A 204 16.12 -26.74 10.27
CA LYS A 204 16.58 -28.08 10.64
C LYS A 204 17.78 -28.56 9.83
N LYS A 205 17.93 -28.09 8.59
CA LYS A 205 19.08 -28.36 7.72
C LYS A 205 19.54 -27.04 7.10
N GLU A 206 20.79 -26.67 7.35
CA GLU A 206 21.36 -25.38 6.94
C GLU A 206 21.28 -25.16 5.42
N TYR A 207 21.64 -26.16 4.60
CA TYR A 207 21.57 -26.02 3.14
C TYR A 207 20.15 -25.83 2.59
N LEU A 208 19.11 -26.28 3.32
CA LEU A 208 17.70 -26.08 2.94
C LEU A 208 17.09 -24.84 3.55
N LEU A 209 17.67 -24.33 4.64
CA LEU A 209 17.30 -23.04 5.22
C LEU A 209 17.44 -21.95 4.16
N GLU A 210 18.57 -21.89 3.45
CA GLU A 210 18.80 -20.91 2.39
C GLU A 210 17.79 -21.03 1.23
N VAL A 211 17.35 -22.24 0.90
CA VAL A 211 16.31 -22.44 -0.14
C VAL A 211 14.98 -21.84 0.29
N VAL A 212 14.57 -22.07 1.54
CA VAL A 212 13.31 -21.52 2.09
C VAL A 212 13.42 -20.01 2.29
N ARG A 213 14.53 -19.50 2.83
CA ARG A 213 14.79 -18.06 2.99
C ARG A 213 14.75 -17.34 1.65
N LYS A 214 15.43 -17.87 0.63
CA LYS A 214 15.38 -17.32 -0.74
C LYS A 214 13.95 -17.30 -1.27
N SER A 215 13.17 -18.35 -1.01
CA SER A 215 11.76 -18.40 -1.39
C SER A 215 10.95 -17.28 -0.74
N GLN A 216 11.13 -17.03 0.57
CA GLN A 216 10.46 -15.96 1.31
C GLN A 216 10.85 -14.56 0.82
N LEU A 217 12.15 -14.32 0.61
CA LEU A 217 12.69 -13.04 0.13
C LEU A 217 12.25 -12.69 -1.30
N HIS A 218 11.94 -13.69 -2.13
CA HIS A 218 11.56 -13.50 -3.54
C HIS A 218 10.08 -13.82 -3.81
N ILE A 219 9.21 -13.69 -2.81
CA ILE A 219 7.76 -13.73 -3.04
C ILE A 219 7.36 -12.51 -3.88
N VAL A 220 6.59 -12.74 -4.94
CA VAL A 220 6.13 -11.67 -5.84
C VAL A 220 4.61 -11.60 -5.77
N LEU A 221 4.09 -10.99 -4.69
CA LEU A 221 2.67 -10.75 -4.48
C LEU A 221 2.46 -9.32 -3.94
N PRO A 222 1.37 -8.64 -4.35
CA PRO A 222 1.05 -7.31 -3.82
C PRO A 222 0.77 -7.38 -2.32
N ASN A 223 1.04 -6.29 -1.59
CA ASN A 223 0.83 -6.17 -0.14
C ASN A 223 1.42 -7.32 0.68
N VAL A 224 2.59 -7.83 0.27
CA VAL A 224 3.39 -8.76 1.08
C VAL A 224 4.70 -8.07 1.45
N LYS A 225 4.97 -7.97 2.74
CA LYS A 225 6.21 -7.41 3.31
C LYS A 225 7.00 -8.51 4.01
N CYS A 226 8.31 -8.34 4.07
CA CYS A 226 9.22 -9.30 4.67
C CYS A 226 10.00 -8.63 5.81
N VAL A 227 10.07 -9.31 6.95
CA VAL A 227 10.97 -8.98 8.06
C VAL A 227 12.01 -10.09 8.16
N ASP A 228 13.30 -9.78 8.08
CA ASP A 228 14.35 -10.80 8.15
C ASP A 228 14.77 -11.06 9.61
N ALA A 229 14.50 -12.26 10.11
CA ALA A 229 14.88 -12.66 11.47
C ALA A 229 16.33 -13.22 11.55
N MET A 230 17.06 -13.29 10.44
CA MET A 230 18.45 -13.75 10.44
C MET A 230 19.31 -12.99 11.44
N GLY A 231 20.11 -13.72 12.22
CA GLY A 231 20.99 -13.16 13.24
C GLY A 231 20.30 -12.78 14.55
N LEU A 232 18.98 -12.96 14.68
CA LEU A 232 18.32 -12.90 15.99
C LEU A 232 18.78 -14.07 16.88
N ALA A 233 18.89 -13.81 18.18
CA ALA A 233 19.37 -14.79 19.16
C ALA A 233 18.44 -16.01 19.23
N LEU A 234 19.06 -17.19 19.23
CA LEU A 234 18.38 -18.48 19.36
C LEU A 234 18.57 -19.04 20.76
N GLU A 235 17.59 -19.82 21.21
CA GLU A 235 17.66 -20.67 22.40
C GLU A 235 18.72 -21.77 22.19
N ASP A 236 19.07 -22.50 23.26
CA ASP A 236 20.09 -23.57 23.26
C ASP A 236 19.84 -24.68 22.22
N ASP A 237 18.60 -24.80 21.72
CA ASP A 237 18.24 -25.77 20.68
C ASP A 237 18.61 -25.33 19.25
N ASN A 238 19.17 -24.13 19.09
CA ASN A 238 19.56 -23.50 17.83
C ASN A 238 18.42 -23.43 16.81
N LEU A 239 17.17 -23.38 17.27
CA LEU A 239 15.99 -23.34 16.42
C LEU A 239 15.00 -22.26 16.82
N HIS A 240 14.71 -22.11 18.10
CA HIS A 240 13.70 -21.15 18.54
C HIS A 240 14.34 -19.83 18.96
N LEU A 241 13.66 -18.72 18.70
CA LEU A 241 14.11 -17.40 19.14
C LEU A 241 14.02 -17.28 20.67
N THR A 242 15.01 -16.64 21.28
CA THR A 242 14.97 -16.28 22.71
C THR A 242 13.88 -15.25 22.99
N THR A 243 13.52 -15.06 24.27
CA THR A 243 12.61 -13.99 24.71
C THR A 243 13.02 -12.61 24.19
N SER A 244 14.30 -12.24 24.27
CA SER A 244 14.77 -10.93 23.79
C SER A 244 14.73 -10.81 22.26
N ALA A 245 14.98 -11.92 21.55
CA ALA A 245 14.84 -11.97 20.10
C ALA A 245 13.38 -11.84 19.66
N GLN A 246 12.43 -12.42 20.39
CA GLN A 246 11.00 -12.27 20.14
C GLN A 246 10.52 -10.84 20.34
N VAL A 247 11.02 -10.16 21.39
CA VAL A 247 10.77 -8.72 21.60
C VAL A 247 11.29 -7.90 20.42
N ARG A 248 12.52 -8.18 19.96
CA ARG A 248 13.08 -7.49 18.79
C ARG A 248 12.27 -7.76 17.53
N LEU A 249 11.88 -9.01 17.29
CA LEU A 249 11.06 -9.38 16.13
C LEU A 249 9.70 -8.67 16.14
N GLY A 250 9.01 -8.60 17.28
CA GLY A 250 7.74 -7.89 17.37
C GLY A 250 7.88 -6.39 17.10
N ASN A 251 8.97 -5.76 17.54
CA ASN A 251 9.27 -4.37 17.14
C ASN A 251 9.48 -4.25 15.62
N MET A 252 10.24 -5.16 15.00
CA MET A 252 10.45 -5.17 13.54
C MET A 252 9.15 -5.38 12.76
N LEU A 253 8.24 -6.23 13.25
CA LEU A 253 6.90 -6.41 12.67
C LEU A 253 6.05 -5.13 12.82
N SER A 254 6.17 -4.44 13.96
CA SER A 254 5.47 -3.17 14.19
C SER A 254 6.01 -2.07 13.28
N ASP A 255 7.34 -1.99 13.09
CA ASP A 255 7.95 -1.08 12.13
C ASP A 255 7.47 -1.38 10.71
N ALA A 256 7.51 -2.64 10.28
CA ALA A 256 7.02 -3.01 8.94
C ALA A 256 5.53 -2.72 8.72
N PHE A 257 4.71 -2.84 9.76
CA PHE A 257 3.30 -2.47 9.72
C PHE A 257 3.14 -0.95 9.64
N ILE A 258 3.82 -0.20 10.50
CA ILE A 258 3.78 1.26 10.53
C ILE A 258 4.32 1.84 9.22
N ASP A 259 5.40 1.31 8.67
CA ASP A 259 5.94 1.74 7.37
C ASP A 259 4.96 1.47 6.23
N TYR A 260 4.09 0.46 6.37
CA TYR A 260 2.99 0.22 5.44
C TYR A 260 1.82 1.19 5.66
N THR A 261 1.46 1.49 6.91
CA THR A 261 0.32 2.38 7.22
C THR A 261 0.67 3.87 7.17
N ARG A 262 1.95 4.25 7.35
CA ARG A 262 2.48 5.61 7.17
C ARG A 262 2.60 6.02 5.72
N ILE A 263 2.22 5.14 4.79
CA ILE A 263 1.88 5.50 3.41
C ILE A 263 0.51 6.25 3.42
N ASP A 264 0.39 7.26 4.28
CA ASP A 264 -0.69 8.25 4.32
C ASP A 264 -0.27 9.54 3.59
N GLY A 265 0.93 9.55 2.98
CA GLY A 265 1.27 10.37 1.82
C GLY A 265 1.18 9.50 0.57
N ARG A 266 -0.01 9.39 -0.01
CA ARG A 266 -0.22 8.71 -1.28
C ARG A 266 0.00 9.69 -2.41
N ILE A 267 1.09 9.54 -3.14
CA ILE A 267 1.46 10.49 -4.20
C ILE A 267 0.95 9.95 -5.53
N CYS A 268 0.11 10.75 -6.18
CA CYS A 268 -0.18 10.58 -7.59
C CYS A 268 0.75 11.52 -8.38
N ILE A 269 1.68 10.94 -9.13
CA ILE A 269 2.53 11.73 -10.01
C ILE A 269 1.73 12.07 -11.27
N SER A 270 1.49 13.36 -11.51
CA SER A 270 0.68 13.85 -12.63
C SER A 270 1.59 14.50 -13.68
N ILE A 271 1.74 13.88 -14.86
CA ILE A 271 2.73 14.28 -15.86
C ILE A 271 2.08 14.35 -17.25
N CYS A 272 1.99 15.51 -17.90
CA CYS A 272 1.67 15.58 -19.34
C CYS A 272 2.17 16.83 -20.01
N CYS A 273 2.58 16.74 -21.27
CA CYS A 273 3.39 17.77 -21.91
C CYS A 273 3.03 17.83 -23.42
N GLU A 274 2.74 18.98 -24.06
CA GLU A 274 2.35 19.04 -25.50
C GLU A 274 2.74 20.35 -26.23
N TYR A 275 3.25 20.29 -27.48
CA TYR A 275 3.35 21.40 -28.47
C TYR A 275 2.29 21.31 -29.59
N THR A 276 1.89 22.48 -30.11
CA THR A 276 2.13 22.82 -31.54
C THR A 276 2.58 24.28 -31.65
N ALA A 277 3.08 24.70 -32.83
CA ALA A 277 3.80 25.96 -33.13
C ALA A 277 3.12 27.31 -32.78
N SER A 278 2.06 27.30 -31.98
CA SER A 278 1.48 28.49 -31.34
C SER A 278 0.76 28.25 -29.98
N ALA A 279 0.78 27.06 -29.35
CA ALA A 279 0.05 26.88 -28.07
C ALA A 279 0.44 25.63 -27.22
N HIS A 280 0.58 25.88 -25.90
CA HIS A 280 0.07 25.24 -24.67
C HIS A 280 -0.36 23.73 -24.59
N SER A 281 -0.42 23.13 -23.38
CA SER A 281 -0.71 21.70 -23.11
C SER A 281 -2.03 21.42 -22.36
N ASN A 282 -2.70 20.29 -22.63
CA ASN A 282 -3.94 19.89 -21.93
C ASN A 282 -3.74 19.53 -20.44
N MET A 283 -2.68 18.86 -19.99
CA MET A 283 -2.50 18.65 -18.53
C MET A 283 -1.83 19.82 -17.84
N ALA A 284 -0.97 20.57 -18.52
CA ALA A 284 -0.49 21.86 -17.98
C ALA A 284 -1.70 22.72 -17.56
N GLY A 285 -2.79 22.56 -18.30
CA GLY A 285 -4.11 23.07 -17.99
C GLY A 285 -4.34 24.35 -18.75
N LEU A 286 -5.47 24.44 -19.43
CA LEU A 286 -5.87 25.64 -20.16
C LEU A 286 -7.35 25.96 -20.03
N GLY A 287 -8.09 25.21 -19.21
CA GLY A 287 -9.44 25.60 -18.89
C GLY A 287 -9.47 27.05 -18.40
N GLY A 288 -10.22 27.90 -19.11
CA GLY A 288 -10.34 29.33 -18.81
C GLY A 288 -9.24 30.24 -19.38
N VAL A 289 -8.25 29.72 -20.13
CA VAL A 289 -7.20 30.56 -20.75
C VAL A 289 -7.66 31.08 -22.12
N VAL A 290 -7.75 32.41 -22.27
CA VAL A 290 -8.09 33.07 -23.53
C VAL A 290 -7.06 34.16 -23.84
N LYS A 291 -6.41 34.08 -25.00
CA LYS A 291 -5.36 35.02 -25.45
C LYS A 291 -4.23 35.20 -24.39
N ASN A 292 -3.68 34.09 -23.89
CA ASN A 292 -2.61 34.06 -22.89
C ASN A 292 -2.96 34.72 -21.56
N LYS A 293 -4.24 34.70 -21.20
CA LYS A 293 -4.71 35.15 -19.89
C LYS A 293 -5.72 34.15 -19.35
N TRP A 294 -5.47 33.63 -18.16
CA TRP A 294 -6.42 32.79 -17.42
C TRP A 294 -7.55 33.66 -16.85
N ASP A 295 -8.79 33.16 -16.88
CA ASP A 295 -9.98 33.84 -16.36
C ASP A 295 -10.09 33.80 -14.82
N HIS A 296 -9.23 33.00 -14.17
CA HIS A 296 -9.21 32.77 -12.72
C HIS A 296 -10.49 32.11 -12.17
N LEU A 297 -11.30 31.49 -13.04
CA LEU A 297 -12.50 30.78 -12.63
C LEU A 297 -12.14 29.35 -12.25
N VAL A 298 -12.17 29.07 -10.95
CA VAL A 298 -11.95 27.72 -10.39
C VAL A 298 -13.31 27.07 -10.13
N PRO A 299 -13.66 25.98 -10.83
CA PRO A 299 -14.90 25.23 -10.60
C PRO A 299 -14.83 24.46 -9.26
N PRO A 300 -15.98 24.09 -8.65
CA PRO A 300 -16.02 23.34 -7.41
C PRO A 300 -15.18 22.06 -7.41
N GLU A 301 -15.16 21.34 -8.54
CA GLU A 301 -14.41 20.11 -8.77
C GLU A 301 -12.88 20.33 -8.73
N SER A 302 -12.42 21.56 -8.92
CA SER A 302 -11.01 21.96 -8.82
C SER A 302 -10.70 22.78 -7.55
N SER A 303 -11.60 22.79 -6.57
CA SER A 303 -11.39 23.57 -5.34
C SER A 303 -10.18 23.05 -4.54
N PRO A 304 -9.39 23.94 -3.92
CA PRO A 304 -8.33 23.54 -2.99
C PRO A 304 -8.88 22.72 -1.82
N ASN A 305 -8.09 21.75 -1.35
CA ASN A 305 -8.43 20.87 -0.23
C ASN A 305 -7.16 20.64 0.60
N PRO A 306 -7.19 20.75 1.95
CA PRO A 306 -6.01 20.51 2.78
C PRO A 306 -5.39 19.12 2.63
N ASN A 307 -6.16 18.12 2.15
CA ASN A 307 -5.68 16.77 1.89
C ASN A 307 -5.17 16.57 0.45
N ILE A 308 -5.11 17.62 -0.37
CA ILE A 308 -4.54 17.58 -1.71
C ILE A 308 -3.37 18.56 -1.75
N LEU A 309 -2.17 18.03 -1.89
CA LEU A 309 -0.92 18.80 -1.94
C LEU A 309 -0.35 18.79 -3.35
N LYS A 310 0.47 19.79 -3.69
CA LYS A 310 1.31 19.78 -4.88
C LYS A 310 2.77 20.01 -4.50
N LEU A 311 3.67 19.32 -5.22
CA LEU A 311 5.11 19.62 -5.15
C LEU A 311 5.39 20.81 -6.06
N ASN A 312 5.71 21.97 -5.49
CA ASN A 312 5.94 23.19 -6.27
C ASN A 312 7.31 23.17 -6.99
N ALA A 313 7.66 24.28 -7.65
CA ALA A 313 8.90 24.40 -8.43
C ALA A 313 10.15 24.36 -7.54
N GLU A 314 10.03 24.84 -6.31
CA GLU A 314 11.05 24.85 -5.26
C GLU A 314 11.15 23.50 -4.53
N LEU A 315 10.41 22.48 -4.98
CA LEU A 315 10.38 21.14 -4.40
C LEU A 315 9.82 21.08 -2.97
N LEU A 316 8.89 21.98 -2.65
CA LEU A 316 8.17 22.00 -1.38
C LEU A 316 6.73 21.57 -1.59
N TRP A 317 6.18 20.84 -0.62
CA TRP A 317 4.77 20.51 -0.58
C TRP A 317 3.94 21.71 -0.11
N GLU A 318 2.92 22.06 -0.87
CA GLU A 318 1.93 23.08 -0.51
C GLU A 318 0.53 22.60 -0.86
N VAL A 319 -0.51 23.23 -0.29
CA VAL A 319 -1.90 22.93 -0.68
C VAL A 319 -2.05 23.16 -2.18
N ALA A 320 -2.61 22.18 -2.88
CA ALA A 320 -2.75 22.22 -4.31
C ALA A 320 -3.80 23.24 -4.72
N GLU A 321 -3.39 24.18 -5.57
CA GLU A 321 -4.26 25.17 -6.21
C GLU A 321 -3.94 25.26 -7.70
N GLU A 322 -4.98 25.43 -8.52
CA GLU A 322 -4.82 25.69 -9.95
C GLU A 322 -4.25 27.10 -10.20
N PRO A 323 -3.42 27.29 -11.24
CA PRO A 323 -2.93 26.26 -12.16
C PRO A 323 -1.82 25.41 -11.54
N LEU A 324 -1.97 24.08 -11.56
CA LEU A 324 -1.01 23.16 -10.92
C LEU A 324 0.41 23.29 -11.49
N HIS A 325 0.53 23.64 -12.77
CA HIS A 325 1.82 23.75 -13.46
C HIS A 325 2.42 25.16 -13.44
N SER A 326 1.85 26.09 -12.64
CA SER A 326 2.46 27.38 -12.38
C SER A 326 3.85 27.21 -11.74
N GLY A 327 4.87 27.82 -12.33
CA GLY A 327 6.27 27.67 -11.92
C GLY A 327 6.98 26.43 -12.47
N ILE A 328 6.24 25.47 -13.05
CA ILE A 328 6.79 24.28 -13.71
C ILE A 328 6.87 24.52 -15.22
N ASP A 329 5.73 24.79 -15.86
CA ASP A 329 5.68 25.18 -17.26
C ASP A 329 5.69 26.70 -17.38
N THR A 330 6.89 27.27 -17.35
CA THR A 330 7.09 28.73 -17.41
C THR A 330 7.02 29.30 -18.82
N ASN A 331 6.92 28.45 -19.83
CA ASN A 331 6.91 28.87 -21.24
C ASN A 331 5.55 29.37 -21.69
N VAL A 332 4.50 29.09 -20.93
CA VAL A 332 3.12 29.35 -21.33
C VAL A 332 2.25 29.84 -20.15
N THR A 333 1.05 30.34 -20.45
CA THR A 333 0.05 30.66 -19.42
C THR A 333 -0.76 29.42 -19.08
N ASN A 334 -0.70 28.98 -17.83
CA ASN A 334 -1.43 27.82 -17.33
C ASN A 334 -2.83 28.21 -16.83
N GLY A 335 -3.77 27.26 -16.89
CA GLY A 335 -5.14 27.32 -16.39
C GLY A 335 -5.56 25.99 -15.77
N ILE A 336 -6.86 25.66 -15.80
CA ILE A 336 -7.36 24.41 -15.21
C ILE A 336 -6.86 23.19 -16.02
N GLY A 337 -6.25 22.22 -15.34
CA GLY A 337 -5.92 20.88 -15.86
C GLY A 337 -6.79 19.79 -15.24
N PRO A 338 -6.51 18.50 -15.49
CA PRO A 338 -7.33 17.41 -14.96
C PRO A 338 -6.86 16.94 -13.57
N GLY A 339 -5.73 17.46 -13.06
CA GLY A 339 -5.13 17.02 -11.80
C GLY A 339 -5.98 17.33 -10.56
N MET A 340 -6.47 18.56 -10.40
CA MET A 340 -7.36 18.90 -9.29
C MET A 340 -8.71 18.18 -9.37
N PRO A 341 -9.40 18.13 -10.54
CA PRO A 341 -10.60 17.29 -10.69
C PRO A 341 -10.38 15.82 -10.36
N PHE A 342 -9.27 15.22 -10.81
CA PHE A 342 -8.90 13.84 -10.48
C PHE A 342 -8.77 13.64 -8.96
N ALA A 343 -8.00 14.50 -8.29
CA ALA A 343 -7.71 14.36 -6.87
C ALA A 343 -8.97 14.57 -6.01
N ASN A 344 -9.78 15.58 -6.32
CA ASN A 344 -11.05 15.80 -5.62
C ASN A 344 -12.04 14.66 -5.87
N SER A 345 -12.15 14.17 -7.11
CA SER A 345 -13.02 13.03 -7.45
C SER A 345 -12.56 11.74 -6.75
N LEU A 346 -11.25 11.53 -6.61
CA LEU A 346 -10.68 10.41 -5.87
C LEU A 346 -11.04 10.47 -4.37
N LEU A 347 -10.88 11.64 -3.72
CA LEU A 347 -11.30 11.82 -2.32
C LEU A 347 -12.81 11.71 -2.13
N GLN A 348 -13.61 12.12 -3.11
CA GLN A 348 -15.06 11.94 -3.05
C GLN A 348 -15.46 10.46 -3.15
N THR A 349 -14.73 9.70 -3.98
CA THR A 349 -15.00 8.28 -4.23
C THR A 349 -14.43 7.39 -3.12
N ILE A 350 -13.29 7.77 -2.55
CA ILE A 350 -12.60 7.08 -1.46
C ILE A 350 -12.24 8.12 -0.39
N PRO A 351 -13.17 8.47 0.53
CA PRO A 351 -12.94 9.49 1.56
C PRO A 351 -11.72 9.25 2.44
N ASP A 352 -11.40 7.98 2.69
CA ASP A 352 -10.29 7.55 3.53
C ASP A 352 -9.02 7.24 2.71
N TYR A 353 -8.87 7.84 1.52
CA TYR A 353 -7.70 7.61 0.66
C TYR A 353 -6.37 8.13 1.27
N GLY A 354 -6.46 9.11 2.18
CA GLY A 354 -5.31 9.78 2.79
C GLY A 354 -4.96 11.10 2.08
N ILE A 355 -3.74 11.59 2.28
CA ILE A 355 -3.25 12.80 1.62
C ILE A 355 -2.84 12.45 0.19
N ILE A 356 -3.38 13.18 -0.79
CA ILE A 356 -3.00 13.08 -2.20
C ILE A 356 -1.88 14.09 -2.48
N GLY A 357 -0.70 13.61 -2.83
CA GLY A 357 0.37 14.46 -3.37
C GLY A 357 0.35 14.49 -4.90
N LEU A 358 0.25 15.66 -5.51
CA LEU A 358 0.36 15.87 -6.95
C LEU A 358 1.77 16.35 -7.30
N VAL A 359 2.44 15.66 -8.24
CA VAL A 359 3.77 16.06 -8.72
C VAL A 359 3.66 16.54 -10.17
N PRO A 360 3.40 17.85 -10.39
CA PRO A 360 3.28 18.41 -11.74
C PRO A 360 4.63 18.39 -12.45
N CYS A 361 4.70 17.79 -13.63
CA CYS A 361 5.91 17.78 -14.48
C CYS A 361 5.61 18.19 -15.93
N ALA A 362 4.43 18.75 -16.21
CA ALA A 362 4.04 19.14 -17.56
C ALA A 362 5.00 20.16 -18.19
N ILE A 363 5.32 19.98 -19.48
CA ILE A 363 5.97 20.99 -20.31
C ILE A 363 5.26 21.08 -21.65
N SER A 364 4.53 22.18 -21.86
CA SER A 364 4.02 22.53 -23.18
C SER A 364 5.18 22.67 -24.17
N GLY A 365 5.06 22.06 -25.32
CA GLY A 365 6.03 22.16 -26.40
C GLY A 365 6.72 20.87 -26.80
N THR A 366 6.36 19.73 -26.22
CA THR A 366 7.21 18.55 -26.30
C THR A 366 6.59 17.36 -27.04
N LYS A 367 7.46 16.63 -27.73
CA LYS A 367 7.20 15.31 -28.34
C LYS A 367 7.67 14.21 -27.40
N ILE A 368 7.21 12.98 -27.58
CA ILE A 368 7.65 11.83 -26.76
C ILE A 368 9.17 11.59 -26.84
N ILE A 369 9.84 12.03 -27.91
CA ILE A 369 11.31 11.95 -28.03
C ILE A 369 12.02 12.86 -27.01
N ASP A 370 11.40 13.97 -26.61
CA ASP A 370 11.94 14.90 -25.62
C ASP A 370 11.79 14.36 -24.18
N TRP A 371 11.10 13.22 -24.02
CA TRP A 371 10.86 12.50 -22.76
C TRP A 371 11.63 11.18 -22.69
N GLN A 372 12.56 10.91 -23.60
CA GLN A 372 13.38 9.70 -23.53
C GLN A 372 14.44 9.82 -22.43
N LYS A 373 14.89 8.69 -21.89
CA LYS A 373 15.89 8.65 -20.83
C LYS A 373 17.15 9.47 -21.18
N GLY A 374 17.58 10.30 -20.24
CA GLY A 374 18.74 11.19 -20.38
C GLY A 374 18.44 12.57 -20.99
N THR A 375 17.21 12.81 -21.46
CA THR A 375 16.76 14.15 -21.84
C THR A 375 16.48 15.03 -20.61
N ILE A 376 16.47 16.35 -20.79
CA ILE A 376 16.24 17.30 -19.68
C ILE A 376 14.88 17.05 -19.01
N PHE A 377 13.83 16.86 -19.80
CA PHE A 377 12.48 16.72 -19.25
C PHE A 377 12.27 15.37 -18.56
N TYR A 378 12.83 14.29 -19.11
CA TYR A 378 12.83 12.99 -18.43
C TYR A 378 13.59 13.05 -17.10
N ASN A 379 14.78 13.67 -17.08
CA ASN A 379 15.56 13.75 -15.84
C ASN A 379 14.84 14.60 -14.79
N GLN A 380 14.25 15.75 -15.18
CA GLN A 380 13.45 16.58 -14.27
C GLN A 380 12.24 15.83 -13.70
N LEU A 381 11.58 15.03 -14.53
CA LEU A 381 10.49 14.16 -14.12
C LEU A 381 10.95 13.17 -13.04
N VAL A 382 12.02 12.43 -13.31
CA VAL A 382 12.60 11.45 -12.37
C VAL A 382 13.06 12.15 -11.09
N ASP A 383 13.74 13.28 -11.18
CA ASP A 383 14.22 14.03 -10.01
C ASP A 383 13.06 14.47 -9.11
N ARG A 384 12.01 15.05 -9.71
CA ARG A 384 10.80 15.46 -8.97
C ARG A 384 10.07 14.27 -8.35
N ALA A 385 9.98 13.15 -9.07
CA ALA A 385 9.42 11.91 -8.55
C ALA A 385 10.22 11.35 -7.37
N MET A 386 11.55 11.36 -7.46
CA MET A 386 12.44 10.90 -6.40
C MET A 386 12.40 11.80 -5.16
N VAL A 387 12.26 13.11 -5.33
CA VAL A 387 12.04 14.04 -4.22
C VAL A 387 10.68 13.78 -3.59
N ALA A 388 9.63 13.58 -4.40
CA ALA A 388 8.31 13.27 -3.91
C ALA A 388 8.29 11.97 -3.08
N LEU A 389 9.10 10.98 -3.44
CA LEU A 389 9.27 9.74 -2.68
C LEU A 389 9.94 9.95 -1.31
N GLN A 390 10.64 11.05 -1.06
CA GLN A 390 11.39 11.28 0.18
C GLN A 390 10.60 12.18 1.14
N ASN A 391 10.51 11.79 2.40
CA ASN A 391 10.00 12.65 3.47
C ASN A 391 11.15 13.24 4.30
N ASP A 392 10.90 14.42 4.87
CA ASP A 392 11.86 15.14 5.74
C ASP A 392 12.23 14.33 7.00
N ASP A 393 11.37 13.40 7.42
CA ASP A 393 11.58 12.52 8.58
C ASP A 393 12.34 11.23 8.24
N GLY A 394 12.76 11.05 6.98
CA GLY A 394 13.45 9.87 6.49
C GLY A 394 12.52 8.70 6.11
N SER A 395 11.20 8.86 6.17
CA SER A 395 10.24 7.91 5.59
C SER A 395 10.10 8.10 4.08
N PHE A 396 9.43 7.17 3.41
CA PHE A 396 9.18 7.24 1.97
C PHE A 396 7.68 7.29 1.67
N ASN A 397 7.28 8.20 0.79
CA ASN A 397 5.94 8.19 0.20
C ASN A 397 5.84 7.08 -0.86
N THR A 398 4.62 6.71 -1.27
CA THR A 398 4.45 5.86 -2.47
C THR A 398 4.00 6.68 -3.66
N ILE A 399 4.46 6.26 -4.83
CA ILE A 399 3.88 6.71 -6.10
C ILE A 399 2.87 5.66 -6.54
N ASP A 400 1.59 6.04 -6.52
CA ASP A 400 0.50 5.11 -6.84
C ASP A 400 0.26 5.00 -8.35
N ALA A 401 0.39 6.11 -9.07
CA ALA A 401 0.24 6.15 -10.52
C ALA A 401 1.01 7.29 -11.19
N LEU A 402 1.27 7.09 -12.48
CA LEU A 402 1.56 8.13 -13.46
C LEU A 402 0.29 8.45 -14.24
N LEU A 403 -0.17 9.70 -14.22
CA LEU A 403 -1.17 10.19 -15.18
C LEU A 403 -0.45 10.78 -16.39
N TRP A 404 -0.61 10.20 -17.57
CA TRP A 404 0.09 10.56 -18.81
C TRP A 404 -0.86 11.00 -19.92
N TYR A 405 -0.79 12.25 -20.34
CA TYR A 405 -1.51 12.77 -21.52
C TYR A 405 -0.47 13.39 -22.45
N GLN A 406 -0.20 12.82 -23.63
CA GLN A 406 0.76 13.46 -24.53
C GLN A 406 0.61 12.87 -25.91
N GLY A 407 0.91 13.63 -26.94
CA GLY A 407 1.13 13.11 -28.28
C GLY A 407 0.75 14.08 -29.40
N GLU A 408 0.12 15.19 -29.08
CA GLU A 408 -0.36 16.21 -30.02
C GLU A 408 0.77 16.67 -30.95
N SER A 409 1.98 16.84 -30.43
CA SER A 409 3.16 17.22 -31.22
C SER A 409 3.66 16.13 -32.16
N ASP A 410 3.50 14.87 -31.75
CA ASP A 410 3.91 13.71 -32.53
C ASP A 410 2.95 13.46 -33.71
N THR A 411 1.74 14.02 -33.67
CA THR A 411 0.79 13.99 -34.80
C THR A 411 1.19 14.88 -35.98
N MET A 412 2.21 15.73 -35.83
CA MET A 412 2.62 16.71 -36.84
C MET A 412 3.44 16.09 -37.99
N SER A 413 4.11 14.96 -37.75
CA SER A 413 4.92 14.26 -38.76
C SER A 413 4.62 12.77 -38.75
N GLN A 414 4.63 12.14 -39.92
CA GLN A 414 4.37 10.70 -40.03
C GLN A 414 5.44 9.88 -39.33
N ALA A 415 6.69 10.35 -39.39
CA ALA A 415 7.83 9.70 -38.76
C ALA A 415 7.68 9.66 -37.23
N ASP A 416 7.27 10.77 -36.61
CA ASP A 416 7.05 10.83 -35.17
C ASP A 416 5.83 10.01 -34.75
N ALA A 417 4.71 10.14 -35.47
CA ALA A 417 3.50 9.36 -35.20
C ALA A 417 3.75 7.86 -35.28
N ASN A 418 4.48 7.38 -36.30
CA ASN A 418 4.83 5.96 -36.44
C ASN A 418 5.79 5.49 -35.34
N ALA A 419 6.68 6.36 -34.85
CA ALA A 419 7.62 6.04 -33.79
C ALA A 419 7.01 6.12 -32.38
N TYR A 420 5.81 6.70 -32.24
CA TYR A 420 5.19 7.02 -30.96
C TYR A 420 5.08 5.82 -30.02
N LYS A 421 4.49 4.71 -30.49
CA LYS A 421 4.26 3.50 -29.67
C LYS A 421 5.56 3.01 -29.04
N GLY A 422 6.62 2.83 -29.84
CA GLY A 422 7.90 2.33 -29.34
C GLY A 422 8.55 3.29 -28.34
N ARG A 423 8.48 4.60 -28.59
CA ARG A 423 9.03 5.63 -27.70
C ARG A 423 8.26 5.71 -26.38
N LEU A 424 6.94 5.59 -26.41
CA LEU A 424 6.08 5.56 -25.23
C LEU A 424 6.33 4.32 -24.38
N GLN A 425 6.41 3.14 -25.01
CA GLN A 425 6.75 1.90 -24.31
C GLN A 425 8.13 1.99 -23.65
N GLN A 426 9.12 2.50 -24.37
CA GLN A 426 10.48 2.67 -23.85
C GLN A 426 10.50 3.66 -22.67
N PHE A 427 9.79 4.80 -22.79
CA PHE A 427 9.64 5.76 -21.71
C PHE A 427 9.06 5.12 -20.44
N ILE A 428 7.99 4.32 -20.56
CA ILE A 428 7.37 3.64 -19.41
C ILE A 428 8.34 2.63 -18.78
N ILE A 429 9.06 1.85 -19.60
CA ILE A 429 10.04 0.86 -19.12
C ILE A 429 11.18 1.56 -18.37
N ASP A 430 11.75 2.61 -18.96
CA ASP A 430 12.84 3.37 -18.37
C ASP A 430 12.42 4.03 -17.05
N LEU A 431 11.24 4.65 -17.03
CA LEU A 431 10.72 5.31 -15.84
C LEU A 431 10.50 4.33 -14.69
N ARG A 432 9.90 3.17 -14.96
CA ARG A 432 9.71 2.10 -13.97
C ARG A 432 11.04 1.60 -13.42
N ALA A 433 12.06 1.49 -14.28
CA ALA A 433 13.39 1.07 -13.87
C ALA A 433 14.09 2.13 -13.00
N ASP A 434 14.06 3.40 -13.41
CA ASP A 434 14.76 4.48 -12.70
C ASP A 434 14.11 4.82 -11.35
N LEU A 435 12.79 4.67 -11.23
CA LEU A 435 12.07 4.80 -9.96
C LEU A 435 12.09 3.52 -9.11
N ASN A 436 12.61 2.40 -9.65
CA ASN A 436 12.54 1.07 -9.03
C ASN A 436 11.08 0.64 -8.69
N LEU A 437 10.14 0.97 -9.58
CA LEU A 437 8.71 0.64 -9.47
C LEU A 437 8.27 -0.20 -10.67
N PRO A 438 8.63 -1.50 -10.73
CA PRO A 438 8.41 -2.35 -11.91
C PRO A 438 6.93 -2.52 -12.28
N ASN A 439 6.03 -2.30 -11.31
CA ASN A 439 4.59 -2.35 -11.47
C ASN A 439 3.93 -0.99 -11.21
N LEU A 440 4.59 0.14 -11.48
CA LEU A 440 3.91 1.44 -11.40
C LEU A 440 2.71 1.48 -12.35
N LEU A 441 1.52 1.85 -11.85
CA LEU A 441 0.34 2.06 -12.68
C LEU A 441 0.56 3.26 -13.59
N ILE A 442 0.37 3.07 -14.89
CA ILE A 442 0.35 4.16 -15.87
C ILE A 442 -1.09 4.31 -16.35
N ILE A 443 -1.67 5.50 -16.21
CA ILE A 443 -2.95 5.85 -16.81
C ILE A 443 -2.66 6.86 -17.90
N GLU A 444 -2.64 6.39 -19.14
CA GLU A 444 -2.44 7.23 -20.31
C GLU A 444 -3.75 7.73 -20.91
N VAL A 445 -3.69 8.81 -21.69
CA VAL A 445 -4.85 9.43 -22.33
C VAL A 445 -4.72 9.35 -23.85
N ALA A 446 -5.66 8.67 -24.50
CA ALA A 446 -5.81 8.74 -25.95
C ALA A 446 -6.32 10.11 -26.38
N LEU A 447 -5.59 10.79 -27.27
CA LEU A 447 -5.76 12.24 -27.53
C LEU A 447 -7.18 12.65 -27.94
N ALA A 448 -7.72 13.72 -27.34
CA ALA A 448 -8.98 14.33 -27.80
C ALA A 448 -8.85 14.97 -29.20
N SER A 449 -7.67 15.51 -29.49
CA SER A 449 -7.36 16.44 -30.57
C SER A 449 -5.88 16.33 -30.95
N GLY A 450 -5.47 16.97 -32.05
CA GLY A 450 -4.09 16.93 -32.53
C GLY A 450 -3.93 17.60 -33.90
N GLY A 451 -2.70 17.62 -34.41
CA GLY A 451 -2.38 18.02 -35.77
C GLY A 451 -3.10 17.17 -36.82
N LYS A 452 -3.49 17.80 -37.94
CA LYS A 452 -4.49 17.28 -38.89
C LYS A 452 -4.15 15.95 -39.59
N ASN A 453 -2.92 15.45 -39.51
CA ASN A 453 -2.45 14.43 -40.45
C ASN A 453 -2.26 13.02 -39.86
N TYR A 454 -1.91 12.88 -38.58
CA TYR A 454 -1.52 11.56 -38.03
C TYR A 454 -2.06 11.25 -36.63
N ILE A 455 -3.11 11.96 -36.18
CA ILE A 455 -3.74 11.75 -34.88
C ILE A 455 -4.19 10.29 -34.66
N ASP A 456 -4.78 9.64 -35.67
CA ASP A 456 -5.26 8.27 -35.52
C ASP A 456 -4.11 7.29 -35.30
N ILE A 457 -2.92 7.54 -35.84
CA ILE A 457 -1.74 6.68 -35.61
C ILE A 457 -1.30 6.78 -34.15
N VAL A 458 -1.20 8.00 -33.61
CA VAL A 458 -0.82 8.24 -32.20
C VAL A 458 -1.88 7.68 -31.25
N ARG A 459 -3.17 7.89 -31.55
CA ARG A 459 -4.27 7.32 -30.76
C ARG A 459 -4.27 5.79 -30.78
N GLN A 460 -4.04 5.16 -31.93
CA GLN A 460 -3.95 3.70 -32.00
C GLN A 460 -2.75 3.17 -31.22
N ALA A 461 -1.66 3.91 -31.15
CA ALA A 461 -0.53 3.58 -30.28
C ALA A 461 -0.91 3.63 -28.80
N GLN A 462 -1.59 4.70 -28.35
CA GLN A 462 -2.04 4.88 -26.96
C GLN A 462 -3.11 3.86 -26.54
N LEU A 463 -4.06 3.55 -27.42
CA LEU A 463 -5.11 2.57 -27.11
C LEU A 463 -4.56 1.12 -27.05
N ASN A 464 -3.38 0.88 -27.64
CA ASN A 464 -2.78 -0.44 -27.77
C ASN A 464 -1.31 -0.45 -27.32
N THR A 465 -1.00 0.13 -26.17
CA THR A 465 0.38 0.21 -25.63
C THR A 465 0.95 -1.15 -25.24
N GLU A 466 0.12 -2.17 -24.95
CA GLU A 466 0.53 -3.57 -24.72
C GLU A 466 1.63 -3.74 -23.65
N LEU A 467 1.53 -3.02 -22.53
CA LEU A 467 2.40 -3.17 -21.36
C LEU A 467 1.60 -3.54 -20.11
N PRO A 468 2.18 -4.31 -19.17
CA PRO A 468 1.51 -4.65 -17.92
C PRO A 468 1.26 -3.39 -17.08
N ASN A 469 0.16 -3.37 -16.34
CA ASN A 469 -0.23 -2.27 -15.47
C ASN A 469 -0.25 -0.88 -16.18
N VAL A 470 -0.72 -0.86 -17.43
CA VAL A 470 -1.00 0.36 -18.20
C VAL A 470 -2.48 0.37 -18.57
N ARG A 471 -3.15 1.48 -18.31
CA ARG A 471 -4.57 1.74 -18.62
C ARG A 471 -4.63 2.94 -19.53
N CYS A 472 -5.60 2.97 -20.45
CA CYS A 472 -5.80 4.08 -21.36
C CYS A 472 -7.22 4.63 -21.23
N VAL A 473 -7.36 5.93 -20.99
CA VAL A 473 -8.64 6.66 -21.03
C VAL A 473 -8.78 7.36 -22.37
N ASP A 474 -9.99 7.39 -22.94
CA ASP A 474 -10.22 8.04 -24.23
C ASP A 474 -10.78 9.45 -24.04
N ALA A 475 -9.99 10.47 -24.39
CA ALA A 475 -10.43 11.86 -24.33
C ALA A 475 -11.22 12.31 -25.57
N ARG A 476 -11.46 11.41 -26.54
CA ARG A 476 -12.21 11.75 -27.76
C ARG A 476 -13.62 12.22 -27.44
N GLY A 477 -13.97 13.38 -27.97
CA GLY A 477 -15.30 13.98 -27.79
C GLY A 477 -15.43 14.87 -26.55
N LEU A 478 -14.40 14.95 -25.71
CA LEU A 478 -14.39 15.91 -24.62
C LEU A 478 -14.43 17.36 -25.14
N PRO A 479 -15.10 18.30 -24.43
CA PRO A 479 -15.23 19.68 -24.85
C PRO A 479 -13.89 20.41 -25.05
N LEU A 480 -13.67 20.90 -26.26
CA LEU A 480 -12.50 21.69 -26.63
C LEU A 480 -12.76 23.20 -26.51
N GLN A 481 -11.68 23.96 -26.45
CA GLN A 481 -11.65 25.40 -26.64
C GLN A 481 -11.93 25.78 -28.10
N ARG A 482 -12.01 27.10 -28.35
CA ARG A 482 -12.26 27.64 -29.70
C ARG A 482 -11.16 27.30 -30.71
N ASP A 483 -9.94 27.05 -30.24
CA ASP A 483 -8.82 26.61 -31.09
C ASP A 483 -8.97 25.17 -31.59
N LYS A 484 -9.91 24.40 -31.04
CA LYS A 484 -10.15 22.97 -31.34
C LYS A 484 -8.94 22.08 -31.08
N LEU A 485 -8.02 22.53 -30.24
CA LEU A 485 -6.83 21.79 -29.86
C LEU A 485 -6.84 21.47 -28.36
N HIS A 486 -7.22 22.41 -27.50
CA HIS A 486 -7.15 22.18 -26.06
C HIS A 486 -8.50 21.92 -25.44
N LEU A 487 -8.57 21.09 -24.41
CA LEU A 487 -9.75 20.93 -23.57
C LEU A 487 -10.06 22.25 -22.87
N ASN A 488 -11.35 22.60 -22.84
CA ASN A 488 -11.83 23.68 -21.98
C ASN A 488 -12.03 23.18 -20.54
N THR A 489 -12.40 24.05 -19.60
CA THR A 489 -12.56 23.70 -18.18
C THR A 489 -13.49 22.50 -17.97
N THR A 490 -14.63 22.44 -18.68
CA THR A 490 -15.54 21.29 -18.61
C THR A 490 -14.89 20.01 -19.12
N GLY A 491 -14.13 20.07 -20.21
CA GLY A 491 -13.37 18.92 -20.72
C GLY A 491 -12.31 18.42 -19.74
N GLN A 492 -11.64 19.31 -19.01
CA GLN A 492 -10.65 18.96 -17.99
C GLN A 492 -11.27 18.28 -16.78
N ILE A 493 -12.43 18.76 -16.31
CA ILE A 493 -13.19 18.10 -15.23
C ILE A 493 -13.61 16.69 -15.65
N GLN A 494 -14.16 16.56 -16.87
CA GLN A 494 -14.57 15.25 -17.39
C GLN A 494 -13.38 14.30 -17.52
N LEU A 495 -12.24 14.78 -17.99
CA LEU A 495 -11.02 13.99 -18.06
C LEU A 495 -10.55 13.55 -16.66
N GLY A 496 -10.56 14.45 -15.66
CA GLY A 496 -10.19 14.09 -14.30
C GLY A 496 -11.04 12.95 -13.73
N ASN A 497 -12.35 12.97 -13.96
CA ASN A 497 -13.23 11.87 -13.56
C ASN A 497 -12.90 10.55 -14.29
N LEU A 498 -12.63 10.59 -15.60
CA LEU A 498 -12.20 9.41 -16.35
C LEU A 498 -10.88 8.84 -15.81
N LEU A 499 -9.95 9.70 -15.42
CA LEU A 499 -8.69 9.29 -14.78
C LEU A 499 -8.95 8.64 -13.41
N THR A 500 -9.90 9.17 -12.61
CA THR A 500 -10.30 8.58 -11.33
C THR A 500 -10.92 7.20 -11.51
N ASP A 501 -11.86 7.05 -12.45
CA ASP A 501 -12.48 5.76 -12.77
C ASP A 501 -11.43 4.73 -13.20
N ALA A 502 -10.50 5.15 -14.08
CA ALA A 502 -9.39 4.33 -14.51
C ALA A 502 -8.37 4.06 -13.41
N PHE A 503 -8.30 4.86 -12.35
CA PHE A 503 -7.42 4.63 -11.21
C PHE A 503 -8.01 3.57 -10.26
N ILE A 504 -9.30 3.68 -9.94
CA ILE A 504 -9.96 2.82 -8.94
C ILE A 504 -10.46 1.48 -9.51
N SER A 505 -10.56 1.32 -10.83
CA SER A 505 -11.04 0.07 -11.43
C SER A 505 -10.18 -1.12 -10.98
N PRO A 506 -10.78 -2.30 -10.68
CA PRO A 506 -10.01 -3.52 -10.46
C PRO A 506 -9.24 -3.93 -11.73
N PHE A 507 -8.12 -4.65 -11.54
CA PHE A 507 -7.30 -5.19 -12.62
C PHE A 507 -7.85 -6.46 -13.24
#